data_AF-A0A955WZ24-F1
#
_entry.id   AF-A0A955WZ24-F1
#
_cell.length_a   1.000
_cell.length_b   1.000
_cell.length_c   1.000
_cell.angle_alpha   90.00
_cell.angle_beta   90.00
_cell.angle_gamma   90.00
#
_symmetry.space_group_name_H-M   'P 1'
#
loop_
_entity.id
_entity.type
_entity.pdbx_description
1 polymer ?
#
loop_
_entity_poly.entity_id
_entity_poly.type
_entity_poly.pdbx_seq_one_letter_code
_entity_poly.pdbx_strand_id
1 'polypeptide(L)'
;MRRLICLLVLLLAAPALANDSEFYGSGADVYPVQNDHIQMARESLHIEQLGPHRQSYVERWGVHVRYEFVNTHSAPVTVQMGFPEHCQRTVDDMEVVAPSCKVPAIKDFQAWVDDAKVPVTVKTPTAAGALPDAGYDRVHTFQVSFKAGERKVVEHRYTHGGRIVSPFHSAVEYILKTGALWKGPIGELDIRIVLKAEWADVIDQSKTLPKPDFQGWQGGTYQLKWALKGFEPKGDIDFLLQEPKGYEARSDFNSLMSEALADPKALAGKSKAELRILRNTPYALLGYTFKSQDLTDHFTKQGWYRPRLDFDPNWLSKDEVKFVALVKGLEKKAK
;
A
#
# COMPACT_ATOMS: atom_id res chain seq x y z
N MET A 1 -0.13 -0.88 -42.90
CA MET A 1 0.48 0.28 -42.23
C MET A 1 -0.61 1.21 -41.71
N ARG A 2 -0.95 1.12 -40.42
CA ARG A 2 -1.61 2.20 -39.67
C ARG A 2 -0.96 2.19 -38.29
N ARG A 3 -0.03 3.12 -38.07
CA ARG A 3 0.63 3.30 -36.78
C ARG A 3 -0.38 3.97 -35.86
N LEU A 4 -0.84 3.25 -34.84
CA LEU A 4 -1.59 3.84 -33.73
C LEU A 4 -0.56 4.59 -32.88
N ILE A 5 -0.63 5.92 -32.89
CA ILE A 5 0.17 6.76 -32.01
C ILE A 5 -0.53 6.72 -30.64
N CYS A 6 0.01 5.94 -29.70
CA CYS A 6 -0.35 6.05 -28.29
C CYS A 6 0.15 7.40 -27.78
N LEU A 7 -0.77 8.34 -27.56
CA LEU A 7 -0.49 9.57 -26.86
C LEU A 7 -0.28 9.23 -25.38
N LEU A 8 0.98 9.17 -24.95
CA LEU A 8 1.36 9.03 -23.55
C LEU A 8 1.08 10.38 -22.87
N VAL A 9 -0.09 10.53 -22.26
CA VAL A 9 -0.41 11.71 -21.46
C VAL A 9 0.23 11.51 -20.08
N LEU A 10 1.38 12.15 -19.87
CA LEU A 10 1.96 12.36 -18.53
C LEU A 10 1.13 13.44 -17.83
N LEU A 11 0.24 13.04 -16.92
CA LEU A 11 -0.45 13.94 -16.00
C LEU A 11 0.05 13.68 -14.57
N LEU A 12 0.81 14.65 -14.06
CA LEU A 12 1.33 14.75 -12.71
C LEU A 12 0.26 15.30 -11.77
N ALA A 13 -0.19 14.50 -10.81
CA ALA A 13 -0.52 14.86 -9.42
C ALA A 13 -1.10 13.61 -8.72
N ALA A 14 -0.25 12.91 -7.96
CA ALA A 14 -0.59 11.69 -7.23
C ALA A 14 -0.60 11.96 -5.71
N PRO A 15 -1.35 11.18 -4.91
CA PRO A 15 -1.39 11.29 -3.46
C PRO A 15 -0.19 10.56 -2.84
N ALA A 16 0.83 11.30 -2.46
CA ALA A 16 2.00 10.75 -1.80
C ALA A 16 1.72 10.35 -0.31
N LEU A 17 2.48 9.38 0.23
CA LEU A 17 2.59 8.94 1.64
C LEU A 17 2.88 10.01 2.68
N ALA A 18 3.58 9.75 3.78
CA ALA A 18 4.22 10.80 4.60
C ALA A 18 5.48 10.27 5.25
N ASN A 19 6.41 11.17 5.50
CA ASN A 19 7.41 11.06 6.53
C ASN A 19 7.11 12.13 7.58
N ASP A 20 7.45 11.89 8.84
CA ASP A 20 7.26 12.88 9.91
C ASP A 20 8.06 14.16 9.61
N SER A 21 7.49 15.33 9.89
CA SER A 21 8.17 16.62 9.99
C SER A 21 7.74 17.37 11.24
N GLU A 22 8.50 18.38 11.66
CA GLU A 22 7.97 19.36 12.61
C GLU A 22 6.98 20.28 11.91
N PHE A 23 5.88 20.58 12.59
CA PHE A 23 4.87 21.53 12.14
C PHE A 23 4.67 22.63 13.19
N TYR A 24 4.48 23.88 12.74
CA TYR A 24 4.18 25.02 13.62
C TYR A 24 2.74 25.50 13.41
N GLY A 25 2.10 25.99 14.48
CA GLY A 25 0.73 26.52 14.46
C GLY A 25 -0.10 26.14 15.70
N SER A 26 -0.63 27.13 16.42
CA SER A 26 -1.45 26.92 17.62
C SER A 26 -2.97 26.77 17.34
N GLY A 27 -3.38 26.75 16.07
CA GLY A 27 -4.78 26.63 15.61
C GLY A 27 -5.12 25.31 14.91
N ALA A 28 -6.23 25.29 14.17
CA ALA A 28 -6.65 24.18 13.30
C ALA A 28 -5.70 23.94 12.11
N ASP A 29 -4.84 24.93 11.86
CA ASP A 29 -3.91 24.99 10.75
C ASP A 29 -2.47 24.70 11.20
N VAL A 30 -1.71 23.99 10.36
CA VAL A 30 -0.28 23.74 10.56
C VAL A 30 0.51 23.86 9.26
N TYR A 31 1.80 24.12 9.36
CA TYR A 31 2.73 24.06 8.23
C TYR A 31 4.05 23.44 8.66
N PRO A 32 4.73 22.69 7.78
CA PRO A 32 5.97 22.07 8.15
C PRO A 32 7.07 23.15 8.26
N VAL A 33 7.96 22.98 9.22
CA VAL A 33 9.06 23.92 9.49
C VAL A 33 10.39 23.20 9.42
N GLN A 34 11.43 23.94 9.03
CA GLN A 34 12.81 23.49 9.16
C GLN A 34 13.15 23.40 10.66
N ASN A 35 13.60 22.24 11.11
CA ASN A 35 14.06 22.02 12.48
C ASN A 35 15.58 21.83 12.50
N ASP A 36 16.29 22.77 13.14
CA ASP A 36 17.75 22.75 13.22
C ASP A 36 18.27 22.15 14.55
N HIS A 37 17.37 21.65 15.40
CA HIS A 37 17.63 21.17 16.75
C HIS A 37 17.46 19.66 16.90
N ILE A 38 16.50 19.05 16.22
CA ILE A 38 16.21 17.63 16.23
C ILE A 38 16.76 16.99 14.96
N GLN A 39 17.56 15.94 15.14
CA GLN A 39 18.10 15.14 14.06
C GLN A 39 17.38 13.80 13.98
N MET A 40 17.01 13.38 12.76
CA MET A 40 16.54 12.01 12.50
C MET A 40 17.74 11.07 12.35
N ALA A 41 18.03 10.30 13.39
CA ALA A 41 19.15 9.37 13.40
C ALA A 41 18.84 8.06 12.68
N ARG A 42 17.60 7.58 12.72
CA ARG A 42 17.14 6.40 11.99
C ARG A 42 15.69 6.57 11.52
N GLU A 43 15.40 6.04 10.34
CA GLU A 43 14.05 5.71 9.89
C GLU A 43 14.02 4.23 9.48
N SER A 44 13.05 3.47 10.00
CA SER A 44 12.79 2.08 9.65
C SER A 44 11.35 1.96 9.17
N LEU A 45 11.18 1.84 7.85
CA LEU A 45 9.90 1.81 7.18
C LEU A 45 9.58 0.40 6.70
N HIS A 46 8.44 -0.12 7.12
CA HIS A 46 7.87 -1.36 6.62
C HIS A 46 6.50 -1.12 5.99
N ILE A 47 6.38 -1.44 4.70
CA ILE A 47 5.12 -1.39 3.96
C ILE A 47 4.81 -2.81 3.50
N GLU A 48 3.59 -3.30 3.79
CA GLU A 48 3.19 -4.67 3.45
C GLU A 48 1.79 -4.70 2.83
N GLN A 49 1.64 -5.42 1.72
CA GLN A 49 0.33 -5.70 1.13
C GLN A 49 -0.50 -6.57 2.09
N LEU A 50 -1.72 -6.12 2.39
CA LEU A 50 -2.65 -6.80 3.28
C LEU A 50 -3.63 -7.65 2.49
N GLY A 51 -3.53 -8.96 2.69
CA GLY A 51 -4.36 -9.94 1.99
C GLY A 51 -3.89 -10.20 0.55
N PRO A 52 -4.70 -10.91 -0.24
CA PRO A 52 -4.40 -11.20 -1.63
C PRO A 52 -4.89 -10.06 -2.53
N HIS A 53 -4.20 -9.91 -3.67
CA HIS A 53 -4.63 -8.99 -4.72
C HIS A 53 -6.08 -9.30 -5.15
N ARG A 54 -6.87 -8.23 -5.33
CA ARG A 54 -8.24 -8.32 -5.85
C ARG A 54 -8.42 -7.35 -7.00
N GLN A 55 -8.68 -7.91 -8.17
CA GLN A 55 -8.96 -7.16 -9.39
C GLN A 55 -9.99 -6.05 -9.14
N SER A 56 -9.70 -4.84 -9.62
CA SER A 56 -10.58 -3.66 -9.49
C SER A 56 -10.84 -3.18 -8.06
N TYR A 57 -10.09 -3.66 -7.07
CA TYR A 57 -10.09 -3.12 -5.71
C TYR A 57 -8.78 -2.37 -5.44
N VAL A 58 -8.90 -1.33 -4.62
CA VAL A 58 -7.73 -0.66 -4.06
C VAL A 58 -7.02 -1.63 -3.12
N GLU A 59 -5.75 -1.92 -3.43
CA GLU A 59 -4.88 -2.69 -2.55
C GLU A 59 -4.85 -2.09 -1.17
N ARG A 60 -4.85 -2.94 -0.15
CA ARG A 60 -4.69 -2.50 1.23
C ARG A 60 -3.25 -2.67 1.62
N TRP A 61 -2.67 -1.64 2.22
CA TRP A 61 -1.30 -1.65 2.68
C TRP A 61 -1.28 -1.38 4.18
N GLY A 62 -0.51 -2.18 4.91
CA GLY A 62 -0.14 -1.93 6.29
C GLY A 62 1.18 -1.20 6.28
N VAL A 63 1.25 -0.09 7.03
CA VAL A 63 2.49 0.65 7.21
C VAL A 63 2.84 0.66 8.68
N HIS A 64 4.10 0.33 8.94
CA HIS A 64 4.75 0.47 10.23
C HIS A 64 6.05 1.22 10.00
N VAL A 65 6.14 2.44 10.53
CA VAL A 65 7.37 3.23 10.46
C VAL A 65 7.83 3.57 11.87
N ARG A 66 9.14 3.46 12.10
CA ARG A 66 9.80 3.80 13.36
C ARG A 66 10.93 4.77 13.09
N TYR A 67 10.94 5.88 13.80
CA TYR A 67 11.97 6.90 13.77
C TYR A 67 12.75 6.92 15.07
N GLU A 68 14.03 7.24 14.99
CA GLU A 68 14.84 7.60 16.15
C GLU A 68 15.28 9.06 16.00
N PHE A 69 14.73 9.92 16.84
CA PHE A 69 15.04 11.34 16.87
C PHE A 69 15.98 11.65 18.04
N VAL A 70 16.92 12.58 17.82
CA VAL A 70 17.85 13.07 18.85
C VAL A 70 17.75 14.57 18.95
N ASN A 71 17.54 15.08 20.17
CA ASN A 71 17.68 16.50 20.44
C ASN A 71 19.15 16.90 20.53
N THR A 72 19.64 17.58 19.51
CA THR A 72 21.02 18.09 19.43
C THR A 72 21.18 19.49 20.03
N HIS A 73 20.10 20.10 20.52
CA HIS A 73 20.18 21.35 21.26
C HIS A 73 20.68 21.11 22.70
N SER A 74 21.44 22.05 23.22
CA SER A 74 21.84 22.14 24.63
C SER A 74 20.69 22.33 25.64
N ALA A 75 19.45 22.57 25.19
CA ALA A 75 18.29 22.80 26.04
C ALA A 75 17.15 21.80 25.73
N PRO A 76 16.21 21.57 26.68
CA PRO A 76 14.98 20.85 26.39
C PRO A 76 14.16 21.54 25.29
N VAL A 77 13.54 20.75 24.42
CA VAL A 77 12.71 21.24 23.31
C VAL A 77 11.41 20.45 23.28
N THR A 78 10.28 21.11 23.04
CA THR A 78 9.01 20.43 22.71
C THR A 78 8.65 20.76 21.27
N VAL A 79 8.40 19.71 20.50
CA VAL A 79 8.17 19.75 19.05
C VAL A 79 6.78 19.24 18.77
N GLN A 80 6.02 20.00 17.98
CA GLN A 80 4.79 19.49 17.37
C GLN A 80 5.18 18.70 16.12
N MET A 81 5.18 17.38 16.24
CA MET A 81 5.38 16.50 15.10
C MET A 81 4.11 16.43 14.26
N GLY A 82 4.28 16.26 12.96
CA GLY A 82 3.19 16.07 12.02
C GLY A 82 3.54 15.04 10.95
N PHE A 83 2.59 14.17 10.67
CA PHE A 83 2.62 13.20 9.59
C PHE A 83 1.61 13.63 8.51
N PRO A 84 2.06 14.19 7.38
CA PRO A 84 1.13 14.64 6.34
C PRO A 84 0.35 13.48 5.70
N GLU A 85 -0.68 13.79 4.95
CA GLU A 85 -1.26 12.85 3.98
C GLU A 85 -1.89 13.63 2.84
N HIS A 86 -1.93 12.99 1.69
CA HIS A 86 -2.83 13.36 0.61
C HIS A 86 -4.15 12.60 0.72
N CYS A 87 -5.23 13.21 0.27
CA CYS A 87 -6.52 12.53 0.22
C CYS A 87 -6.57 11.54 -0.93
N GLN A 88 -7.40 10.52 -0.78
CA GLN A 88 -7.70 9.63 -1.87
C GLN A 88 -8.46 10.41 -2.94
N ARG A 89 -7.88 10.48 -4.15
CA ARG A 89 -8.50 11.09 -5.33
C ARG A 89 -8.95 9.98 -6.28
N THR A 90 -10.22 9.97 -6.67
CA THR A 90 -10.73 9.06 -7.71
C THR A 90 -10.53 9.66 -9.10
N VAL A 91 -10.70 8.86 -10.16
CA VAL A 91 -10.58 9.33 -11.55
C VAL A 91 -11.58 10.45 -11.86
N ASP A 92 -12.76 10.43 -11.21
CA ASP A 92 -13.79 11.47 -11.34
C ASP A 92 -13.49 12.74 -10.51
N ASP A 93 -12.58 12.67 -9.53
CA ASP A 93 -12.14 13.82 -8.74
C ASP A 93 -11.01 14.62 -9.43
N MET A 94 -10.59 14.22 -10.62
CA MET A 94 -9.50 14.87 -11.37
C MET A 94 -9.91 16.20 -12.03
N GLU A 95 -11.20 16.50 -12.16
CA GLU A 95 -11.70 17.74 -12.79
C GLU A 95 -11.98 18.89 -11.81
N VAL A 96 -12.00 18.66 -10.50
CA VAL A 96 -12.30 19.71 -9.52
C VAL A 96 -11.40 19.55 -8.30
N VAL A 97 -10.56 20.56 -8.02
CA VAL A 97 -9.88 20.69 -6.73
C VAL A 97 -10.97 20.80 -5.66
N ALA A 98 -11.35 19.67 -5.07
CA ALA A 98 -12.34 19.66 -4.02
C ALA A 98 -11.78 20.45 -2.82
N PRO A 99 -12.51 21.45 -2.27
CA PRO A 99 -11.98 22.33 -1.23
C PRO A 99 -11.75 21.64 0.14
N SER A 100 -12.00 20.33 0.25
CA SER A 100 -11.79 19.57 1.48
C SER A 100 -11.65 18.07 1.20
N CYS A 101 -10.85 17.40 2.04
CA CYS A 101 -10.64 15.96 1.99
C CYS A 101 -11.93 15.17 2.24
N LYS A 102 -12.53 14.59 1.19
CA LYS A 102 -13.73 13.75 1.35
C LYS A 102 -13.40 12.35 1.87
N VAL A 103 -12.30 11.77 1.41
CA VAL A 103 -11.87 10.41 1.78
C VAL A 103 -10.39 10.43 2.15
N PRO A 104 -10.04 10.26 3.44
CA PRO A 104 -8.67 10.08 3.87
C PRO A 104 -8.01 8.88 3.21
N ALA A 105 -6.77 9.04 2.75
CA ALA A 105 -5.98 7.91 2.25
C ALA A 105 -5.52 7.03 3.42
N ILE A 106 -5.16 7.64 4.54
CA ILE A 106 -4.76 6.95 5.76
C ILE A 106 -5.98 6.56 6.60
N LYS A 107 -5.94 5.32 7.10
CA LYS A 107 -6.95 4.69 7.96
C LYS A 107 -6.27 4.22 9.24
N ASP A 108 -6.97 4.36 10.36
CA ASP A 108 -6.56 3.82 11.67
C ASP A 108 -5.15 4.26 12.13
N PHE A 109 -4.78 5.51 11.85
CA PHE A 109 -3.48 6.07 12.25
C PHE A 109 -3.32 6.08 13.77
N GLN A 110 -2.19 5.53 14.23
CA GLN A 110 -1.80 5.50 15.63
C GLN A 110 -0.33 5.88 15.75
N ALA A 111 0.00 6.63 16.81
CA ALA A 111 1.34 7.06 17.13
C ALA A 111 1.75 6.68 18.54
N TRP A 112 3.04 6.38 18.71
CA TRP A 112 3.68 6.08 19.98
C TRP A 112 4.98 6.86 20.12
N VAL A 113 5.30 7.25 21.35
CA VAL A 113 6.58 7.85 21.73
C VAL A 113 7.15 7.00 22.87
N ASP A 114 8.32 6.39 22.65
CA ASP A 114 8.95 5.45 23.59
C ASP A 114 7.95 4.39 24.12
N ASP A 115 7.29 3.70 23.20
CA ASP A 115 6.26 2.67 23.43
C ASP A 115 4.95 3.16 24.09
N ALA A 116 4.86 4.43 24.49
CA ALA A 116 3.64 5.02 25.03
C ALA A 116 2.77 5.61 23.90
N LYS A 117 1.52 5.14 23.78
CA LYS A 117 0.57 5.65 22.78
C LYS A 117 0.23 7.12 23.07
N VAL A 118 0.32 7.99 22.07
CA VAL A 118 0.03 9.43 22.20
C VAL A 118 -1.29 9.81 21.54
N PRO A 119 -1.98 10.85 22.05
CA PRO A 119 -3.15 11.40 21.37
C PRO A 119 -2.72 12.09 20.06
N VAL A 120 -3.43 11.79 18.99
CA VAL A 120 -3.19 12.36 17.66
C VAL A 120 -4.36 13.26 17.27
N THR A 121 -4.05 14.47 16.80
CA THR A 121 -5.02 15.43 16.30
C THR A 121 -4.77 15.67 14.82
N VAL A 122 -5.80 15.48 13.99
CA VAL A 122 -5.71 15.80 12.57
C VAL A 122 -5.98 17.28 12.34
N LYS A 123 -5.08 17.94 11.62
CA LYS A 123 -5.12 19.37 11.30
C LYS A 123 -5.06 19.61 9.79
N THR A 124 -5.48 20.79 9.36
CA THR A 124 -5.41 21.21 7.95
C THR A 124 -4.06 21.86 7.69
N PRO A 125 -3.32 21.45 6.65
CA PRO A 125 -2.08 22.12 6.27
C PRO A 125 -2.37 23.47 5.60
N THR A 126 -1.48 24.44 5.78
CA THR A 126 -1.50 25.71 5.03
C THR A 126 -0.38 25.73 4.00
N ALA A 127 -0.55 26.47 2.91
CA ALA A 127 0.51 26.68 1.91
C ALA A 127 1.69 27.55 2.42
N ALA A 128 1.67 27.95 3.69
CA ALA A 128 2.80 28.61 4.33
C ALA A 128 3.87 27.60 4.75
N GLY A 129 5.09 28.06 5.06
CA GLY A 129 6.15 27.22 5.62
C GLY A 129 7.07 26.57 4.60
N ALA A 130 7.82 25.56 5.04
CA ALA A 130 8.69 24.78 4.16
C ALA A 130 7.85 23.89 3.23
N LEU A 131 8.34 23.54 2.04
CA LEU A 131 7.60 22.72 1.06
C LEU A 131 6.18 23.24 0.71
N PRO A 132 6.00 24.52 0.32
CA PRO A 132 4.68 25.08 0.01
C PRO A 132 3.98 24.38 -1.17
N ASP A 133 4.75 23.81 -2.10
CA ASP A 133 4.24 23.09 -3.27
C ASP A 133 3.87 21.63 -2.95
N ALA A 134 4.03 21.18 -1.71
CA ALA A 134 3.78 19.79 -1.38
C ALA A 134 2.29 19.43 -1.38
N GLY A 135 1.39 20.42 -1.28
CA GLY A 135 -0.05 20.23 -1.55
C GLY A 135 -0.72 19.17 -0.66
N TYR A 136 -0.28 19.06 0.60
CA TYR A 136 -0.89 18.15 1.58
C TYR A 136 -2.33 18.54 1.84
N ASP A 137 -3.17 17.54 2.13
CA ASP A 137 -4.59 17.78 2.39
C ASP A 137 -4.90 17.69 3.90
N ARG A 138 -4.15 16.88 4.66
CA ARG A 138 -4.30 16.70 6.11
C ARG A 138 -2.93 16.43 6.77
N VAL A 139 -2.84 16.66 8.08
CA VAL A 139 -1.64 16.34 8.88
C VAL A 139 -2.05 15.74 10.22
N HIS A 140 -1.54 14.56 10.54
CA HIS A 140 -1.68 13.94 11.86
C HIS A 140 -0.64 14.51 12.81
N THR A 141 -1.07 15.28 13.82
CA THR A 141 -0.16 16.00 14.72
C THR A 141 -0.20 15.50 16.15
N PHE A 142 0.95 15.54 16.82
CA PHE A 142 1.12 15.17 18.24
C PHE A 142 2.35 15.89 18.81
N GLN A 143 2.47 15.96 20.13
CA GLN A 143 3.58 16.66 20.81
C GLN A 143 4.64 15.67 21.30
N VAL A 144 5.90 16.03 21.13
CA VAL A 144 7.05 15.28 21.66
C VAL A 144 8.00 16.23 22.38
N SER A 145 8.22 15.97 23.67
CA SER A 145 9.15 16.74 24.49
C SER A 145 10.46 15.98 24.68
N PHE A 146 11.58 16.62 24.40
CA PHE A 146 12.93 16.08 24.55
C PHE A 146 13.70 16.86 25.62
N LYS A 147 14.46 16.16 26.45
CA LYS A 147 15.57 16.77 27.21
C LYS A 147 16.73 17.07 26.26
N ALA A 148 17.68 17.91 26.70
CA ALA A 148 18.91 18.15 25.96
C ALA A 148 19.68 16.84 25.72
N GLY A 149 20.09 16.56 24.48
CA GLY A 149 20.80 15.33 24.12
C GLY A 149 19.95 14.06 24.11
N GLU A 150 18.65 14.13 24.43
CA GLU A 150 17.80 12.94 24.56
C GLU A 150 17.48 12.33 23.20
N ARG A 151 17.46 11.00 23.15
CA ARG A 151 16.95 10.22 22.04
C ARG A 151 15.54 9.73 22.38
N LYS A 152 14.62 9.85 21.43
CA LYS A 152 13.29 9.24 21.51
C LYS A 152 12.99 8.41 20.27
N VAL A 153 12.19 7.37 20.49
CA VAL A 153 11.61 6.54 19.44
C VAL A 153 10.20 7.04 19.17
N VAL A 154 9.90 7.33 17.90
CA VAL A 154 8.55 7.64 17.44
C VAL A 154 8.11 6.55 16.50
N GLU A 155 6.94 5.99 16.70
CA GLU A 155 6.40 4.90 15.88
C GLU A 155 5.02 5.25 15.36
N HIS A 156 4.76 4.95 14.09
CA HIS A 156 3.44 5.03 13.47
C HIS A 156 2.99 3.68 12.93
N ARG A 157 1.71 3.39 13.12
CA ARG A 157 1.02 2.28 12.47
C ARG A 157 -0.27 2.78 11.86
N TYR A 158 -0.51 2.42 10.62
CA TYR A 158 -1.73 2.75 9.92
C TYR A 158 -1.97 1.79 8.75
N THR A 159 -3.14 1.87 8.16
CA THR A 159 -3.40 1.25 6.85
C THR A 159 -3.71 2.32 5.83
N HIS A 160 -3.43 2.07 4.56
CA HIS A 160 -3.89 2.94 3.49
C HIS A 160 -4.34 2.13 2.28
N GLY A 161 -5.14 2.77 1.44
CA GLY A 161 -5.44 2.26 0.11
C GLY A 161 -4.31 2.61 -0.85
N GLY A 162 -3.91 1.68 -1.73
CA GLY A 162 -3.08 2.00 -2.89
C GLY A 162 -3.81 2.95 -3.86
N ARG A 163 -3.12 3.41 -4.89
CA ARG A 163 -3.76 4.18 -5.96
C ARG A 163 -4.02 3.28 -7.17
N ILE A 164 -5.23 3.32 -7.72
CA ILE A 164 -5.49 2.72 -9.03
C ILE A 164 -5.10 3.78 -10.07
N VAL A 165 -4.11 3.46 -10.90
CA VAL A 165 -3.62 4.35 -11.97
C VAL A 165 -4.37 4.07 -13.27
N SER A 166 -4.65 2.80 -13.53
CA SER A 166 -5.41 2.31 -14.67
C SER A 166 -5.99 0.94 -14.33
N PRO A 167 -6.84 0.33 -15.17
CA PRO A 167 -7.30 -1.05 -14.96
C PRO A 167 -6.16 -2.08 -14.85
N PHE A 168 -4.94 -1.73 -15.30
CA PHE A 168 -3.79 -2.62 -15.33
C PHE A 168 -2.64 -2.20 -14.40
N HIS A 169 -2.79 -1.09 -13.67
CA HIS A 169 -1.71 -0.56 -12.86
C HIS A 169 -2.23 0.03 -11.55
N SER A 170 -1.57 -0.34 -10.47
CA SER A 170 -1.71 0.28 -9.15
C SER A 170 -0.41 0.98 -8.77
N ALA A 171 -0.45 1.95 -7.85
CA ALA A 171 0.74 2.61 -7.32
C ALA A 171 0.85 2.47 -5.79
N VAL A 172 2.10 2.37 -5.33
CA VAL A 172 2.50 2.40 -3.92
C VAL A 172 3.43 3.60 -3.76
N GLU A 173 2.99 4.55 -2.94
CA GLU A 173 3.67 5.82 -2.76
C GLU A 173 3.97 6.03 -1.28
N TYR A 174 5.15 6.58 -0.99
CA TYR A 174 5.50 6.99 0.37
C TYR A 174 6.30 8.29 0.33
N ILE A 175 5.82 9.36 0.99
CA ILE A 175 6.58 10.62 1.03
C ILE A 175 7.78 10.40 1.92
N LEU A 176 8.95 10.70 1.37
CA LEU A 176 10.20 10.62 2.09
C LEU A 176 10.83 12.01 2.26
N LYS A 177 10.52 12.94 1.34
CA LYS A 177 11.12 14.30 1.26
C LYS A 177 10.90 15.15 2.51
N THR A 178 9.86 14.89 3.30
CA THR A 178 9.61 15.57 4.58
C THR A 178 10.70 15.29 5.62
N GLY A 179 11.45 14.19 5.45
CA GLY A 179 12.65 13.91 6.24
C GLY A 179 13.75 14.96 6.10
N ALA A 180 13.79 15.72 4.99
CA ALA A 180 14.79 16.77 4.75
C ALA A 180 14.57 18.03 5.61
N LEU A 181 13.43 18.12 6.29
CA LEU A 181 13.10 19.24 7.17
C LEU A 181 13.74 19.10 8.56
N TRP A 182 14.25 17.93 8.90
CA TRP A 182 15.03 17.72 10.12
C TRP A 182 16.49 18.13 9.94
N LYS A 183 17.20 18.27 11.06
CA LYS A 183 18.59 18.72 11.05
C LYS A 183 19.50 17.69 10.36
N GLY A 184 19.97 18.06 9.17
CA GLY A 184 20.92 17.25 8.40
C GLY A 184 20.30 16.01 7.76
N PRO A 185 21.11 15.11 7.19
CA PRO A 185 20.61 13.90 6.55
C PRO A 185 20.07 12.89 7.58
N ILE A 186 19.22 11.98 7.11
CA ILE A 186 18.77 10.81 7.85
C ILE A 186 20.00 9.92 8.10
N GLY A 187 20.30 9.63 9.37
CA GLY A 187 21.49 8.86 9.75
C GLY A 187 21.52 7.47 9.12
N GLU A 188 20.49 6.66 9.38
CA GLU A 188 20.26 5.35 8.75
C GLU A 188 18.81 5.24 8.26
N LEU A 189 18.62 4.78 7.02
CA LEU A 189 17.30 4.59 6.41
C LEU A 189 17.17 3.14 5.95
N ASP A 190 16.32 2.40 6.64
CA ASP A 190 15.97 1.01 6.34
C ASP A 190 14.54 0.95 5.80
N ILE A 191 14.37 0.56 4.54
CA ILE A 191 13.04 0.45 3.92
C ILE A 191 12.82 -0.99 3.49
N ARG A 192 11.64 -1.54 3.82
CA ARG A 192 11.18 -2.86 3.38
C ARG A 192 9.75 -2.82 2.89
N ILE A 193 9.58 -2.96 1.58
CA ILE A 193 8.26 -3.09 0.94
C ILE A 193 8.04 -4.57 0.62
N VAL A 194 6.92 -5.13 1.05
CA VAL A 194 6.54 -6.54 0.85
C VAL A 194 5.27 -6.62 0.02
N LEU A 195 5.41 -7.17 -1.18
CA LEU A 195 4.31 -7.42 -2.10
C LEU A 195 3.87 -8.88 -1.96
N LYS A 196 2.56 -9.12 -1.91
CA LYS A 196 1.96 -10.44 -1.72
C LYS A 196 1.23 -10.95 -2.96
N ALA A 197 1.63 -10.50 -4.15
CA ALA A 197 1.13 -11.00 -5.42
C ALA A 197 2.28 -11.12 -6.41
N GLU A 198 2.19 -12.06 -7.35
CA GLU A 198 3.18 -12.16 -8.42
C GLU A 198 2.87 -11.11 -9.50
N TRP A 199 3.19 -9.85 -9.21
CA TRP A 199 3.03 -8.71 -10.12
C TRP A 199 3.72 -8.98 -11.45
N ALA A 200 3.09 -8.59 -12.57
CA ALA A 200 3.68 -8.80 -13.89
C ALA A 200 4.94 -7.96 -14.08
N ASP A 201 4.93 -6.75 -13.51
CA ASP A 201 6.08 -5.86 -13.43
C ASP A 201 5.98 -4.97 -12.18
N VAL A 202 7.14 -4.56 -11.67
CA VAL A 202 7.31 -3.60 -10.58
C VAL A 202 8.22 -2.49 -11.08
N ILE A 203 7.60 -1.39 -11.49
CA ILE A 203 8.28 -0.28 -12.14
C ILE A 203 8.61 0.76 -11.07
N ASP A 204 9.90 0.92 -10.78
CA ASP A 204 10.41 1.97 -9.91
C ASP A 204 10.33 3.33 -10.62
N GLN A 205 9.45 4.20 -10.13
CA GLN A 205 9.30 5.58 -10.60
C GLN A 205 9.97 6.58 -9.63
N SER A 206 10.62 6.08 -8.57
CA SER A 206 11.32 6.88 -7.58
C SER A 206 12.52 7.57 -8.24
N LYS A 207 12.43 8.90 -8.42
CA LYS A 207 13.43 9.65 -9.19
C LYS A 207 14.77 9.84 -8.46
N THR A 208 14.77 9.73 -7.14
CA THR A 208 15.88 10.20 -6.28
C THR A 208 16.42 9.12 -5.34
N LEU A 209 15.77 7.96 -5.25
CA LEU A 209 16.29 6.82 -4.49
C LEU A 209 17.20 5.97 -5.39
N PRO A 210 18.26 5.36 -4.83
CA PRO A 210 18.97 4.30 -5.53
C PRO A 210 18.04 3.10 -5.76
N LYS A 211 18.36 2.24 -6.73
CA LYS A 211 17.57 1.02 -6.97
C LYS A 211 17.56 0.14 -5.71
N PRO A 212 16.40 -0.46 -5.36
CA PRO A 212 16.32 -1.40 -4.24
C PRO A 212 17.12 -2.67 -4.51
N ASP A 213 17.52 -3.35 -3.43
CA ASP A 213 17.73 -4.80 -3.47
C ASP A 213 16.37 -5.48 -3.68
N PHE A 214 16.16 -5.99 -4.90
CA PHE A 214 14.94 -6.69 -5.28
C PHE A 214 15.08 -8.19 -5.03
N GLN A 215 14.28 -8.69 -4.09
CA GLN A 215 14.19 -10.11 -3.79
C GLN A 215 12.96 -10.67 -4.49
N GLY A 216 13.21 -11.53 -5.48
CA GLY A 216 12.20 -12.21 -6.29
C GLY A 216 11.19 -13.04 -5.48
N TRP A 217 10.28 -13.71 -6.17
CA TRP A 217 9.16 -14.43 -5.55
C TRP A 217 9.67 -15.56 -4.64
N GLN A 218 9.61 -15.36 -3.33
CA GLN A 218 10.03 -16.33 -2.32
C GLN A 218 8.93 -16.49 -1.27
N GLY A 219 8.47 -17.73 -1.06
CA GLY A 219 7.48 -18.04 -0.02
C GLY A 219 6.12 -17.36 -0.16
N GLY A 220 5.78 -16.83 -1.34
CA GLY A 220 4.53 -16.10 -1.59
C GLY A 220 4.66 -14.57 -1.62
N THR A 221 5.89 -14.01 -1.62
CA THR A 221 6.12 -12.56 -1.58
C THR A 221 7.26 -12.10 -2.50
N TYR A 222 7.18 -10.85 -2.96
CA TYR A 222 8.33 -10.07 -3.44
C TYR A 222 8.74 -9.05 -2.37
N GLN A 223 10.03 -8.71 -2.31
CA GLN A 223 10.50 -7.70 -1.36
C GLN A 223 11.44 -6.69 -2.03
N LEU A 224 11.22 -5.41 -1.76
CA LEU A 224 12.11 -4.32 -2.15
C LEU A 224 12.77 -3.79 -0.87
N LYS A 225 14.10 -3.71 -0.87
CA LYS A 225 14.88 -3.33 0.32
C LYS A 225 15.87 -2.22 0.03
N TRP A 226 15.95 -1.28 0.97
CA TRP A 226 17.02 -0.28 1.05
C TRP A 226 17.63 -0.31 2.44
N ALA A 227 18.94 -0.10 2.48
CA ALA A 227 19.71 0.12 3.70
C ALA A 227 20.73 1.24 3.38
N LEU A 228 20.32 2.49 3.63
CA LEU A 228 21.07 3.69 3.27
C LEU A 228 21.62 4.38 4.52
N LYS A 229 22.74 5.10 4.36
CA LYS A 229 23.38 5.85 5.45
C LYS A 229 23.62 7.30 5.02
N GLY A 230 23.38 8.24 5.91
CA GLY A 230 23.55 9.68 5.65
C GLY A 230 22.71 10.14 4.46
N PHE A 231 21.46 9.68 4.39
CA PHE A 231 20.59 9.90 3.24
C PHE A 231 19.87 11.26 3.32
N GLU A 232 19.97 12.06 2.27
CA GLU A 232 19.24 13.31 2.12
C GLU A 232 18.03 13.08 1.21
N PRO A 233 16.78 13.06 1.74
CA PRO A 233 15.63 12.69 0.96
C PRO A 233 15.21 13.81 0.00
N LYS A 234 15.49 13.62 -1.30
CA LYS A 234 15.19 14.59 -2.37
C LYS A 234 13.91 14.28 -3.14
N GLY A 235 13.25 13.19 -2.81
CA GLY A 235 12.02 12.77 -3.45
C GLY A 235 11.38 11.62 -2.69
N ASP A 236 10.24 11.20 -3.20
CA ASP A 236 9.36 10.23 -2.56
C ASP A 236 9.55 8.84 -3.18
N ILE A 237 9.07 7.83 -2.48
CA ILE A 237 8.95 6.48 -3.02
C ILE A 237 7.72 6.46 -3.93
N ASP A 238 7.88 5.94 -5.15
CA ASP A 238 6.79 5.78 -6.12
C ASP A 238 7.02 4.51 -6.94
N PHE A 239 6.18 3.51 -6.71
CA PHE A 239 6.18 2.25 -7.47
C PHE A 239 4.89 2.11 -8.24
N LEU A 240 5.00 1.82 -9.54
CA LEU A 240 3.90 1.35 -10.34
C LEU A 240 3.93 -0.18 -10.40
N LEU A 241 2.86 -0.81 -9.95
CA LEU A 241 2.64 -2.25 -9.96
C LEU A 241 1.73 -2.59 -11.14
N GLN A 242 2.24 -3.36 -12.11
CA GLN A 242 1.43 -3.89 -13.19
C GLN A 242 0.71 -5.16 -12.71
N GLU A 243 -0.60 -5.23 -12.97
CA GLU A 243 -1.50 -6.33 -12.55
C GLU A 243 -0.84 -7.72 -12.61
N PRO A 244 -1.08 -8.59 -11.63
CA PRO A 244 -0.35 -9.83 -11.48
C PRO A 244 -0.58 -10.78 -12.66
N LYS A 245 0.37 -11.72 -12.85
CA LYS A 245 0.32 -12.71 -13.96
C LYS A 245 -0.96 -13.57 -14.01
N GLY A 246 -1.76 -13.58 -12.95
CA GLY A 246 -3.07 -14.24 -12.87
C GLY A 246 -4.27 -13.37 -13.19
N TYR A 247 -4.08 -12.13 -13.67
CA TYR A 247 -5.15 -11.17 -13.95
C TYR A 247 -6.22 -11.73 -14.90
N GLU A 248 -5.81 -12.28 -16.05
CA GLU A 248 -6.76 -12.81 -17.04
C GLU A 248 -7.59 -13.97 -16.48
N ALA A 249 -6.93 -14.95 -15.86
CA ALA A 249 -7.61 -16.08 -15.23
C ALA A 249 -8.57 -15.66 -14.12
N ARG A 250 -8.22 -14.61 -13.36
CA ARG A 250 -9.10 -14.00 -12.36
C ARG A 250 -10.30 -13.33 -13.01
N SER A 251 -10.09 -12.58 -14.08
CA SER A 251 -11.13 -11.89 -14.84
C SER A 251 -12.13 -12.87 -15.46
N ASP A 252 -11.64 -13.93 -16.10
CA ASP A 252 -12.46 -15.00 -16.68
C ASP A 252 -13.30 -15.70 -15.61
N PHE A 253 -12.67 -16.01 -14.47
CA PHE A 253 -13.36 -16.60 -13.34
C PHE A 253 -14.44 -15.68 -12.77
N ASN A 254 -14.16 -14.39 -12.64
CA ASN A 254 -15.13 -13.41 -12.13
C ASN A 254 -16.36 -13.31 -13.05
N SER A 255 -16.16 -13.30 -14.37
CA SER A 255 -17.25 -13.35 -15.36
C SER A 255 -18.09 -14.63 -15.21
N LEU A 256 -17.45 -15.80 -15.19
CA LEU A 256 -18.15 -17.08 -15.02
C LEU A 256 -18.92 -17.15 -13.69
N MET A 257 -18.31 -16.67 -12.62
CA MET A 257 -18.91 -16.63 -11.29
C MET A 257 -20.17 -15.75 -11.28
N SER A 258 -20.07 -14.55 -11.84
CA SER A 258 -21.19 -13.61 -11.94
C SER A 258 -22.37 -14.23 -12.71
N GLU A 259 -22.09 -14.81 -13.88
CA GLU A 259 -23.09 -15.49 -14.72
C GLU A 259 -23.76 -16.65 -13.98
N ALA A 260 -22.97 -17.53 -13.36
CA ALA A 260 -23.49 -18.69 -12.63
C ALA A 260 -24.30 -18.34 -11.39
N LEU A 261 -23.96 -17.24 -10.70
CA LEU A 261 -24.73 -16.73 -9.57
C LEU A 261 -26.05 -16.08 -10.01
N ALA A 262 -26.10 -15.51 -11.21
CA ALA A 262 -27.32 -14.94 -11.79
C ALA A 262 -28.25 -16.03 -12.34
N ASP A 263 -27.72 -17.00 -13.10
CA ASP A 263 -28.45 -18.18 -13.58
C ASP A 263 -27.59 -19.45 -13.43
N PRO A 264 -27.89 -20.34 -12.46
CA PRO A 264 -27.20 -21.62 -12.29
C PRO A 264 -27.17 -22.52 -13.53
N LYS A 265 -28.06 -22.30 -14.52
CA LYS A 265 -28.02 -23.05 -15.80
C LYS A 265 -26.77 -22.76 -16.62
N ALA A 266 -26.04 -21.67 -16.35
CA ALA A 266 -24.73 -21.42 -16.95
C ALA A 266 -23.71 -22.56 -16.66
N LEU A 267 -23.96 -23.36 -15.63
CA LEU A 267 -23.16 -24.53 -15.28
C LEU A 267 -23.80 -25.86 -15.71
N ALA A 268 -24.88 -25.85 -16.49
CA ALA A 268 -25.54 -27.05 -16.98
C ALA A 268 -24.61 -27.87 -17.89
N GLY A 269 -24.71 -29.19 -17.82
CA GLY A 269 -23.91 -30.11 -18.63
C GLY A 269 -22.47 -30.33 -18.17
N LYS A 270 -21.97 -29.55 -17.19
CA LYS A 270 -20.65 -29.79 -16.59
C LYS A 270 -20.62 -31.12 -15.83
N SER A 271 -19.59 -31.90 -16.08
CA SER A 271 -19.29 -33.13 -15.36
C SER A 271 -18.96 -32.86 -13.90
N LYS A 272 -19.04 -33.92 -13.07
CA LYS A 272 -18.64 -33.86 -11.67
C LYS A 272 -17.19 -33.40 -11.49
N ALA A 273 -16.29 -33.80 -12.39
CA ALA A 273 -14.89 -33.40 -12.37
C ALA A 273 -14.72 -31.89 -12.67
N GLU A 274 -15.42 -31.37 -13.69
CA GLU A 274 -15.38 -29.93 -14.02
C GLU A 274 -15.96 -29.08 -12.89
N LEU A 275 -17.07 -29.50 -12.29
CA LEU A 275 -17.65 -28.82 -11.13
C LEU A 275 -16.69 -28.84 -9.93
N ARG A 276 -15.98 -29.94 -9.70
CA ARG A 276 -14.95 -30.01 -8.67
C ARG A 276 -13.82 -29.02 -8.94
N ILE A 277 -13.34 -28.87 -10.17
CA ILE A 277 -12.34 -27.86 -10.52
C ILE A 277 -12.89 -26.46 -10.22
N LEU A 278 -14.07 -26.12 -10.74
CA LEU A 278 -14.70 -24.80 -10.54
C LEU A 278 -14.88 -24.44 -9.07
N ARG A 279 -15.33 -25.40 -8.25
CA ARG A 279 -15.49 -25.21 -6.80
C ARG A 279 -14.16 -24.86 -6.12
N ASN A 280 -13.04 -25.36 -6.64
CA ASN A 280 -11.71 -25.15 -6.07
C ASN A 280 -10.95 -23.96 -6.72
N THR A 281 -11.40 -23.44 -7.87
CA THR A 281 -10.76 -22.31 -8.55
C THR A 281 -10.61 -21.06 -7.68
N PRO A 282 -11.61 -20.61 -6.87
CA PRO A 282 -11.42 -19.49 -5.95
C PRO A 282 -10.23 -19.68 -5.00
N TYR A 283 -10.08 -20.89 -4.45
CA TYR A 283 -8.98 -21.23 -3.55
C TYR A 283 -7.64 -21.22 -4.30
N ALA A 284 -7.60 -21.76 -5.52
CA ALA A 284 -6.40 -21.75 -6.35
C ALA A 284 -5.94 -20.33 -6.71
N LEU A 285 -6.88 -19.45 -7.09
CA LEU A 285 -6.62 -18.04 -7.40
C LEU A 285 -6.06 -17.27 -6.19
N LEU A 286 -6.43 -17.69 -4.97
CA LEU A 286 -5.92 -17.15 -3.71
C LEU A 286 -4.64 -17.84 -3.21
N GLY A 287 -4.08 -18.78 -3.98
CA GLY A 287 -2.84 -19.46 -3.67
C GLY A 287 -2.95 -20.61 -2.67
N TYR A 288 -4.14 -21.22 -2.50
CA TYR A 288 -4.29 -22.40 -1.65
C TYR A 288 -3.43 -23.58 -2.16
N THR A 289 -2.71 -24.24 -1.25
CA THR A 289 -1.94 -25.45 -1.56
C THR A 289 -2.81 -26.69 -1.43
N PHE A 290 -3.10 -27.36 -2.54
CA PHE A 290 -3.94 -28.55 -2.54
C PHE A 290 -3.21 -29.80 -2.05
N LYS A 291 -3.89 -30.61 -1.23
CA LYS A 291 -3.43 -31.95 -0.79
C LYS A 291 -3.89 -33.07 -1.72
N SER A 292 -4.92 -32.80 -2.53
CA SER A 292 -5.55 -33.77 -3.43
C SER A 292 -4.74 -33.81 -4.72
N GLN A 293 -4.20 -34.98 -5.08
CA GLN A 293 -3.28 -35.09 -6.22
C GLN A 293 -3.90 -34.62 -7.54
N ASP A 294 -5.17 -34.93 -7.79
CA ASP A 294 -5.92 -34.47 -8.97
C ASP A 294 -5.99 -32.94 -9.08
N LEU A 295 -6.23 -32.25 -7.96
CA LEU A 295 -6.28 -30.79 -7.92
C LEU A 295 -4.90 -30.18 -8.03
N THR A 296 -3.90 -30.78 -7.37
CA THR A 296 -2.51 -30.38 -7.50
C THR A 296 -2.06 -30.49 -8.96
N ASP A 297 -2.25 -31.65 -9.60
CA ASP A 297 -1.87 -31.89 -11.00
C ASP A 297 -2.61 -30.99 -11.98
N HIS A 298 -3.85 -30.59 -11.66
CA HIS A 298 -4.63 -29.67 -12.48
C HIS A 298 -4.11 -28.23 -12.35
N PHE A 299 -3.96 -27.73 -11.11
CA PHE A 299 -3.63 -26.33 -10.86
C PHE A 299 -2.14 -26.03 -11.09
N THR A 300 -1.21 -26.97 -10.86
CA THR A 300 0.22 -26.73 -11.16
C THR A 300 0.52 -26.54 -12.64
N LYS A 301 -0.36 -27.03 -13.53
CA LYS A 301 -0.28 -26.78 -14.99
C LYS A 301 -0.76 -25.39 -15.39
N GLN A 302 -1.42 -24.67 -14.49
CA GLN A 302 -1.93 -23.33 -14.76
C GLN A 302 -0.81 -22.30 -14.55
N GLY A 303 -0.47 -21.55 -15.60
CA GLY A 303 0.59 -20.54 -15.55
C GLY A 303 0.38 -19.44 -14.50
N TRP A 304 -0.86 -19.24 -14.07
CA TRP A 304 -1.26 -18.27 -13.04
C TRP A 304 -1.29 -18.82 -11.61
N TYR A 305 -1.25 -20.14 -11.41
CA TYR A 305 -1.37 -20.73 -10.07
C TYR A 305 -0.07 -20.57 -9.28
N ARG A 306 -0.16 -19.92 -8.11
CA ARG A 306 0.96 -19.68 -7.20
C ARG A 306 0.59 -20.04 -5.77
N PRO A 307 1.01 -21.21 -5.25
CA PRO A 307 0.75 -21.57 -3.87
C PRO A 307 1.44 -20.58 -2.91
N ARG A 308 0.76 -20.27 -1.82
CA ARG A 308 1.19 -19.32 -0.80
C ARG A 308 1.22 -19.98 0.57
N LEU A 309 2.22 -19.63 1.38
CA LEU A 309 2.34 -20.12 2.75
C LEU A 309 1.37 -19.43 3.71
N ASP A 310 0.94 -18.22 3.38
CA ASP A 310 0.09 -17.36 4.20
C ASP A 310 -1.40 -17.42 3.82
N PHE A 311 -1.83 -18.43 3.06
CA PHE A 311 -3.23 -18.57 2.66
C PHE A 311 -4.18 -18.51 3.88
N ASP A 312 -5.20 -17.66 3.78
CA ASP A 312 -6.30 -17.58 4.75
C ASP A 312 -7.64 -17.82 4.04
N PRO A 313 -8.46 -18.80 4.48
CA PRO A 313 -9.77 -19.04 3.89
C PRO A 313 -10.74 -17.84 4.03
N ASN A 314 -10.51 -16.93 4.96
CA ASN A 314 -11.32 -15.71 5.11
C ASN A 314 -11.09 -14.70 3.98
N TRP A 315 -10.12 -14.95 3.10
CA TRP A 315 -9.90 -14.15 1.90
C TRP A 315 -10.91 -14.36 0.79
N LEU A 316 -11.77 -15.38 0.89
CA LEU A 316 -12.89 -15.52 -0.05
C LEU A 316 -13.87 -14.34 0.12
N SER A 317 -14.26 -13.75 -1.00
CA SER A 317 -15.36 -12.78 -1.03
C SER A 317 -16.70 -13.45 -0.75
N LYS A 318 -17.71 -12.65 -0.42
CA LYS A 318 -19.08 -13.15 -0.20
C LYS A 318 -19.62 -13.91 -1.42
N ASP A 319 -19.30 -13.45 -2.63
CA ASP A 319 -19.78 -14.08 -3.85
C ASP A 319 -19.00 -15.35 -4.20
N GLU A 320 -17.70 -15.40 -3.92
CA GLU A 320 -16.94 -16.66 -4.03
C GLU A 320 -17.46 -17.72 -3.06
N VAL A 321 -17.81 -17.34 -1.83
CA VAL A 321 -18.44 -18.27 -0.87
C VAL A 321 -19.78 -18.79 -1.40
N LYS A 322 -20.64 -17.92 -1.94
CA LYS A 322 -21.91 -18.31 -2.56
C LYS A 322 -21.69 -19.24 -3.76
N PHE A 323 -20.71 -18.91 -4.61
CA PHE A 323 -20.37 -19.70 -5.80
C PHE A 323 -19.89 -21.09 -5.41
N VAL A 324 -18.96 -21.19 -4.45
CA VAL A 324 -18.49 -22.48 -3.92
C VAL A 324 -19.66 -23.32 -3.39
N ALA A 325 -20.61 -22.71 -2.67
CA ALA A 325 -21.79 -23.39 -2.16
C ALA A 325 -22.72 -23.88 -3.29
N LEU A 326 -22.96 -23.03 -4.30
CA LEU A 326 -23.75 -23.36 -5.49
C LEU A 326 -23.15 -24.56 -6.24
N VAL A 327 -21.87 -24.47 -6.60
CA VAL A 327 -21.17 -25.50 -7.38
C VAL A 327 -21.11 -26.82 -6.60
N LYS A 328 -20.88 -26.78 -5.28
CA LYS A 328 -20.92 -27.96 -4.42
C LYS A 328 -22.30 -28.64 -4.43
N GLY A 329 -23.39 -27.86 -4.52
CA GLY A 329 -24.75 -28.38 -4.65
C GLY A 329 -24.99 -29.09 -5.99
N LEU A 330 -24.45 -28.55 -7.08
CA LEU A 330 -24.53 -29.15 -8.42
C LEU A 330 -23.67 -30.42 -8.53
N GLU A 331 -22.45 -30.39 -8.00
CA GLU A 331 -21.51 -31.52 -8.02
C GLU A 331 -22.07 -32.76 -7.32
N LYS A 332 -22.87 -32.58 -6.26
CA LYS A 332 -23.58 -33.68 -5.58
C LYS A 332 -24.65 -34.34 -6.45
N LYS A 333 -25.23 -33.61 -7.40
CA LYS A 333 -26.30 -34.08 -8.29
C LYS A 333 -25.75 -34.61 -9.62
N ALA A 334 -24.54 -34.19 -9.99
CA ALA A 334 -23.84 -34.68 -11.16
C ALA A 334 -23.47 -36.16 -10.96
N LYS A 335 -23.74 -36.97 -12.00
CA LYS A 335 -23.42 -38.40 -12.01
C LYS A 335 -21.92 -38.62 -12.17
#